data_AF-A0A8X6IB33-F1
#
_entry.id   AF-A0A8X6IB33-F1
#
_cell.length_a   1.000
_cell.length_b   1.000
_cell.length_c   1.000
_cell.angle_alpha   90.00
_cell.angle_beta   90.00
_cell.angle_gamma   90.00
#
_symmetry.space_group_name_H-M   'P 1'
#
loop_
_entity.id
_entity.type
_entity.pdbx_description
1 polymer ?
#
loop_
_entity_poly.entity_id
_entity_poly.type
_entity_poly.pdbx_seq_one_letter_code
_entity_poly.pdbx_strand_id
1 'polypeptide(L)'
;MSSLFNAEDHQHLRFNPLSDKWVLVSPHRAKRPWKGQIEKVSEAEIPAHDFNNPLCPGATRANGEINPDYDETYVFPNDFPALLEDVPSPDESSHPLFKAAAAKGVCRVMCFHPKSNVTLPLMAIDEIILVIDTWIKELLDLGTKFTWVQIFENKGEIMGCSNPHPHCQ
;
A
#
# COMPACT_ATOMS: atom_id res chain seq x y z
N MET A 1 -10.44 41.12 29.69
CA MET A 1 -9.38 40.10 29.78
C MET A 1 -9.44 39.26 28.53
N SER A 2 -8.34 39.12 27.79
CA SER A 2 -8.25 38.17 26.68
C SER A 2 -8.30 36.76 27.26
N SER A 3 -9.22 35.92 26.78
CA SER A 3 -9.26 34.51 27.16
C SER A 3 -7.95 33.83 26.75
N LEU A 4 -7.41 33.00 27.63
CA LEU A 4 -6.24 32.18 27.33
C LEU A 4 -6.58 31.18 26.21
N PHE A 5 -5.61 30.89 25.36
CA PHE A 5 -5.75 29.87 24.34
C PHE A 5 -5.90 28.47 24.97
N ASN A 6 -6.88 27.69 24.51
CA ASN A 6 -7.04 26.26 24.82
C ASN A 6 -7.03 25.45 23.52
N ALA A 7 -6.07 24.54 23.35
CA ALA A 7 -5.95 23.71 22.14
C ALA A 7 -7.08 22.68 21.97
N GLU A 8 -7.79 22.35 23.04
CA GLU A 8 -8.94 21.43 23.02
C GLU A 8 -10.20 22.08 22.44
N ASP A 9 -10.31 23.42 22.52
CA ASP A 9 -11.49 24.17 22.08
C ASP A 9 -11.21 25.07 20.88
N HIS A 10 -10.02 25.65 20.78
CA HIS A 10 -9.68 26.64 19.77
C HIS A 10 -8.96 26.03 18.56
N GLN A 11 -9.35 26.47 17.36
CA GLN A 11 -8.68 26.12 16.12
C GLN A 11 -7.21 26.59 16.12
N HIS A 12 -6.33 25.77 15.57
CA HIS A 12 -4.90 26.08 15.48
C HIS A 12 -4.24 25.31 14.33
N LEU A 13 -3.02 25.70 13.97
CA LEU A 13 -2.19 24.97 13.01
C LEU A 13 -1.10 24.19 13.76
N ARG A 14 -0.78 22.99 13.27
CA ARG A 14 0.39 22.21 13.71
C ARG A 14 1.31 21.98 12.52
N PHE A 15 2.60 22.24 12.70
CA PHE A 15 3.60 22.04 11.66
C PHE A 15 4.11 20.60 11.66
N ASN A 16 4.17 19.98 10.48
CA ASN A 16 4.80 18.68 10.26
C ASN A 16 6.19 18.91 9.62
N PRO A 17 7.29 18.73 10.37
CA PRO A 17 8.63 18.99 9.87
C PRO A 17 9.11 17.97 8.82
N LEU A 18 8.53 16.78 8.73
CA LEU A 18 8.90 15.78 7.72
C LEU A 18 8.42 16.15 6.32
N SER A 19 7.31 16.89 6.22
CA SER A 19 6.71 17.30 4.94
C SER A 19 6.75 18.81 4.68
N ASP A 20 7.32 19.58 5.61
CA ASP A 20 7.37 21.04 5.60
C ASP A 20 6.00 21.70 5.37
N LYS A 21 4.98 21.19 6.07
CA LYS A 21 3.58 21.59 5.89
C LYS A 21 2.87 21.85 7.20
N TRP A 22 1.88 22.75 7.17
CA TRP A 22 0.97 23.01 8.29
C TRP A 22 -0.34 22.23 8.12
N VAL A 23 -0.87 21.73 9.23
CA VAL A 23 -2.17 21.03 9.31
C VAL A 23 -3.12 21.82 10.20
N LEU A 24 -4.32 22.10 9.69
CA LEU A 24 -5.39 22.74 10.43
C LEU A 24 -6.06 21.74 11.39
N VAL A 25 -6.13 22.13 12.67
CA VAL A 25 -6.84 21.42 13.72
C VAL A 25 -8.10 22.19 14.08
N SER A 26 -9.26 21.56 13.95
CA SER A 26 -10.57 22.11 14.31
C SER A 26 -11.30 21.15 15.27
N PRO A 27 -11.06 21.25 16.59
CA PRO A 27 -11.47 20.22 17.56
C PRO A 27 -12.96 19.88 17.57
N HIS A 28 -13.84 20.86 17.32
CA HIS A 28 -15.28 20.64 17.35
C HIS A 28 -15.89 20.17 16.02
N ARG A 29 -15.10 20.04 14.95
CA ARG A 29 -15.63 19.76 13.59
C ARG A 29 -16.35 18.41 13.50
N ALA A 30 -15.87 17.39 14.23
CA ALA A 30 -16.48 16.06 14.25
C ALA A 30 -17.84 16.01 14.97
N LYS A 31 -18.19 17.03 15.77
CA LYS A 31 -19.51 17.11 16.46
C LYS A 31 -20.66 17.47 15.52
N ARG A 32 -20.38 17.86 14.28
CA ARG A 32 -21.42 18.17 13.30
C ARG A 32 -22.20 16.88 12.97
N PRO A 33 -23.55 16.91 13.00
CA PRO A 33 -24.35 15.74 12.63
C PRO A 33 -23.97 15.22 11.24
N TRP A 34 -23.54 13.96 11.17
CA TRP A 34 -23.23 13.29 9.91
C TRP A 34 -24.51 12.70 9.30
N LYS A 35 -24.84 13.12 8.07
CA LYS A 35 -25.93 12.55 7.25
C LYS A 35 -25.41 12.06 5.89
N GLY A 36 -24.09 11.97 5.75
CA GLY A 36 -23.44 11.57 4.51
C GLY A 36 -23.36 10.05 4.38
N GLN A 37 -22.53 9.61 3.43
CA GLN A 37 -22.24 8.21 3.19
C GLN A 37 -21.73 7.52 4.46
N ILE A 38 -22.22 6.31 4.71
CA ILE A 38 -21.72 5.42 5.76
C ILE A 38 -21.15 4.22 5.01
N GLU A 39 -19.86 3.97 5.18
CA GLU A 39 -19.21 2.82 4.57
C GLU A 39 -19.79 1.53 5.14
N LYS A 40 -20.08 0.58 4.25
CA LYS A 40 -20.48 -0.76 4.67
C LYS A 40 -19.24 -1.50 5.13
N VAL A 41 -19.32 -2.15 6.28
CA VAL A 41 -18.31 -3.13 6.67
C VAL A 41 -18.54 -4.36 5.78
N SER A 42 -17.48 -4.85 5.12
CA SER A 42 -17.57 -6.08 4.35
C SER A 42 -17.76 -7.25 5.32
N GLU A 43 -18.93 -7.91 5.24
CA GLU A 43 -19.31 -9.08 6.05
C GLU A 43 -19.06 -10.40 5.31
N ALA A 44 -18.49 -10.35 4.10
CA ALA A 44 -18.27 -11.54 3.29
C ALA A 44 -17.21 -12.45 3.96
N GLU A 45 -17.58 -13.71 4.19
CA GLU A 45 -16.66 -14.72 4.68
C GLU A 45 -15.63 -15.04 3.59
N ILE A 46 -14.38 -14.64 3.81
CA ILE A 46 -13.29 -14.90 2.87
C ILE A 46 -12.84 -16.36 3.08
N PRO A 47 -12.85 -17.22 2.04
CA PRO A 47 -12.33 -18.57 2.17
C PRO A 47 -10.81 -18.53 2.39
N ALA A 48 -10.27 -19.50 3.13
CA ALA A 48 -8.83 -19.60 3.34
C ALA A 48 -8.07 -19.76 2.01
N HIS A 49 -8.59 -20.58 1.09
CA HIS A 49 -8.05 -20.78 -0.24
C HIS A 49 -9.15 -20.66 -1.30
N ASP A 50 -8.82 -19.97 -2.39
CA ASP A 50 -9.66 -19.85 -3.57
C ASP A 50 -8.76 -19.86 -4.81
N PHE A 51 -8.88 -20.89 -5.65
CA PHE A 51 -8.10 -21.01 -6.88
C PHE A 51 -8.46 -19.94 -7.93
N ASN A 52 -9.59 -19.26 -7.78
CA ASN A 52 -9.94 -18.11 -8.61
C ASN A 52 -9.27 -16.82 -8.15
N ASN A 53 -8.68 -16.80 -6.96
CA ASN A 53 -7.89 -15.66 -6.49
C ASN A 53 -6.44 -15.82 -7.00
N PRO A 54 -5.96 -14.94 -7.90
CA PRO A 54 -4.63 -15.06 -8.51
C PRO A 54 -3.48 -14.82 -7.54
N LEU A 55 -3.75 -14.49 -6.27
CA LEU A 55 -2.73 -14.40 -5.23
C LEU A 55 -2.57 -15.70 -4.43
N CYS A 56 -3.53 -16.64 -4.49
CA CYS A 56 -3.46 -17.90 -3.74
C CYS A 56 -2.38 -18.86 -4.28
N PRO A 57 -1.86 -19.77 -3.42
CA PRO A 57 -1.03 -20.89 -3.85
C PRO A 57 -1.74 -21.75 -4.91
N GLY A 58 -1.02 -22.15 -5.96
CA GLY A 58 -1.56 -22.97 -7.06
C GLY A 58 -2.58 -22.28 -7.98
N ALA A 59 -2.93 -21.02 -7.73
CA ALA A 59 -3.81 -20.26 -8.61
C ALA A 59 -3.08 -19.80 -9.88
N THR A 60 -3.83 -19.63 -10.97
CA THR A 60 -3.30 -19.07 -12.22
C THR A 60 -3.44 -17.54 -12.20
N ARG A 61 -2.34 -16.83 -12.47
CA ARG A 61 -2.31 -15.38 -12.55
C ARG A 61 -2.76 -14.86 -13.92
N ALA A 62 -2.86 -13.54 -14.08
CA ALA A 62 -3.36 -12.92 -15.30
C ALA A 62 -2.45 -13.16 -16.52
N ASN A 63 -1.15 -13.36 -16.30
CA ASN A 63 -0.20 -13.75 -17.33
C ASN A 63 -0.20 -15.26 -17.67
N GLY A 64 -1.03 -16.05 -17.00
CA GLY A 64 -1.11 -17.51 -17.20
C GLY A 64 -0.07 -18.31 -16.40
N GLU A 65 0.81 -17.65 -15.63
CA GLU A 65 1.70 -18.36 -14.71
C GLU A 65 0.92 -18.94 -13.52
N ILE A 66 1.37 -20.09 -13.03
CA ILE A 66 0.78 -20.74 -11.86
C ILE A 66 1.64 -20.40 -10.65
N ASN A 67 1.02 -19.88 -9.60
CA ASN A 67 1.71 -19.64 -8.34
C ASN A 67 2.24 -20.96 -7.77
N PRO A 68 3.45 -20.97 -7.18
CA PRO A 68 3.93 -22.13 -6.45
C PRO A 68 2.98 -22.45 -5.30
N ASP A 69 3.05 -23.69 -4.82
CA ASP A 69 2.42 -24.08 -3.57
C ASP A 69 3.28 -23.56 -2.40
N TYR A 70 3.16 -22.26 -2.12
CA TYR A 70 3.97 -21.58 -1.11
C TYR A 70 3.31 -21.68 0.27
N ASP A 71 4.11 -21.87 1.32
CA ASP A 71 3.62 -22.01 2.70
C ASP A 71 3.82 -20.73 3.56
N GLU A 72 4.58 -19.76 3.05
CA GLU A 72 4.97 -18.53 3.77
C GLU A 72 4.71 -17.28 2.92
N THR A 73 5.63 -16.31 2.90
CA THR A 73 5.55 -15.15 2.00
C THR A 73 5.89 -15.55 0.57
N TYR A 74 5.24 -14.92 -0.41
CA TYR A 74 5.52 -15.15 -1.82
C TYR A 74 5.63 -13.84 -2.58
N VAL A 75 6.76 -13.62 -3.26
CA VAL A 75 7.05 -12.41 -4.03
C VAL A 75 7.09 -12.73 -5.52
N PHE A 76 6.47 -11.91 -6.32
CA PHE A 76 6.52 -12.01 -7.78
C PHE A 76 6.40 -10.64 -8.46
N PRO A 77 6.87 -10.47 -9.71
CA PRO A 77 6.66 -9.25 -10.49
C PRO A 77 5.16 -8.98 -10.67
N ASN A 78 4.73 -7.73 -10.50
CA ASN A 78 3.34 -7.37 -10.75
C ASN A 78 3.02 -7.57 -12.24
N ASP A 79 1.95 -8.30 -12.55
CA ASP A 79 1.51 -8.56 -13.94
C ASP A 79 1.08 -7.27 -14.66
N PHE A 80 0.72 -6.23 -13.91
CA PHE A 80 0.31 -4.91 -14.40
C PHE A 80 1.14 -3.80 -13.73
N PRO A 81 2.45 -3.74 -13.99
CA PRO A 81 3.35 -2.86 -13.24
C PRO A 81 3.18 -1.40 -13.66
N ALA A 82 3.25 -0.48 -12.68
CA ALA A 82 3.20 0.96 -12.93
C ALA A 82 4.52 1.51 -13.49
N LEU A 83 5.63 0.80 -13.28
CA LEU A 83 6.96 1.13 -13.75
C LEU A 83 7.57 -0.07 -14.47
N LEU A 84 8.29 0.22 -15.55
CA LEU A 84 9.07 -0.76 -16.31
C LEU A 84 10.54 -0.35 -16.31
N GLU A 85 11.44 -1.33 -16.32
CA GLU A 85 12.88 -1.04 -16.28
C GLU A 85 13.38 -0.48 -17.61
N ASP A 86 12.87 -1.03 -18.71
CA ASP A 86 13.29 -0.66 -20.05
C ASP A 86 12.14 0.01 -20.81
N VAL A 87 12.12 1.34 -20.71
CA VAL A 87 11.25 2.21 -21.50
C VAL A 87 12.05 3.37 -22.09
N PRO A 88 11.67 3.88 -23.27
CA PRO A 88 12.28 5.06 -23.86
C PRO A 88 12.18 6.26 -22.91
N SER A 89 13.20 7.11 -22.92
CA SER A 89 13.12 8.40 -22.21
C SER A 89 12.26 9.37 -23.03
N PRO A 90 11.46 10.23 -22.39
CA PRO A 90 10.77 11.30 -23.09
C PRO A 90 11.80 12.28 -23.68
N ASP A 91 11.42 12.95 -24.78
CA ASP A 91 12.24 13.99 -25.38
C ASP A 91 12.47 15.15 -24.40
N GLU A 92 13.64 15.77 -24.48
CA GLU A 92 13.91 16.98 -23.71
C GLU A 92 13.04 18.13 -24.20
N SER A 93 12.21 18.68 -23.31
CA SER A 93 11.44 19.87 -23.58
C SER A 93 12.21 21.12 -23.18
N SER A 94 12.35 22.06 -24.12
CA SER A 94 12.89 23.40 -23.86
C SER A 94 11.86 24.37 -23.26
N HIS A 95 10.58 23.96 -23.15
CA HIS A 95 9.53 24.84 -22.67
C HIS A 95 9.53 24.92 -21.13
N PRO A 96 9.50 26.13 -20.52
CA PRO A 96 9.60 26.29 -19.07
C PRO A 96 8.44 25.67 -18.27
N LEU A 97 7.25 25.57 -18.87
CA LEU A 97 6.04 25.06 -18.23
C LEU A 97 5.68 23.59 -18.59
N PHE A 98 6.25 23.03 -19.67
CA PHE A 98 5.87 21.70 -20.15
C PHE A 98 7.09 20.80 -20.06
N LYS A 99 7.32 20.19 -18.90
CA LYS A 99 8.48 19.33 -18.63
C LYS A 99 8.04 17.89 -18.43
N ALA A 100 8.81 16.96 -19.01
CA ALA A 100 8.68 15.52 -18.78
C ALA A 100 10.07 14.99 -18.39
N ALA A 101 10.10 13.89 -17.64
CA ALA A 101 11.32 13.22 -17.23
C ALA A 101 11.12 11.70 -17.29
N ALA A 102 12.21 10.96 -17.48
CA ALA A 102 12.16 9.50 -17.48
C ALA A 102 11.75 8.96 -16.10
N ALA A 103 10.94 7.90 -16.10
CA ALA A 103 10.61 7.12 -14.92
C ALA A 103 10.80 5.63 -15.24
N LYS A 104 11.64 4.96 -14.47
CA LYS A 104 12.01 3.56 -14.65
C LYS A 104 11.99 2.86 -13.30
N GLY A 105 11.61 1.59 -13.29
CA GLY A 105 11.50 0.83 -12.04
C GLY A 105 10.94 -0.57 -12.25
N VAL A 106 10.67 -1.23 -11.12
CA VAL A 106 9.99 -2.52 -11.05
C VAL A 106 8.87 -2.40 -10.03
N CYS A 107 7.76 -3.09 -10.27
CA CYS A 107 6.71 -3.31 -9.28
C CYS A 107 6.65 -4.80 -8.96
N ARG A 108 6.69 -5.15 -7.67
CA ARG A 108 6.48 -6.52 -7.19
C ARG A 108 5.22 -6.57 -6.33
N VAL A 109 4.62 -7.74 -6.23
CA VAL A 109 3.57 -8.06 -5.26
C VAL A 109 4.16 -9.07 -4.29
N MET A 110 3.88 -8.90 -3.01
CA MET A 110 4.32 -9.79 -1.94
C MET A 110 3.13 -10.26 -1.12
N CYS A 111 2.71 -11.51 -1.28
CA CYS A 111 1.74 -12.16 -0.40
C CYS A 111 2.38 -12.40 0.97
N PHE A 112 1.67 -12.08 2.05
CA PHE A 112 2.16 -12.27 3.42
C PHE A 112 2.03 -13.71 3.93
N HIS A 113 1.01 -14.43 3.45
CA HIS A 113 0.61 -15.73 3.99
C HIS A 113 -0.20 -16.50 2.94
N PRO A 114 -0.19 -17.85 2.91
CA PRO A 114 -0.94 -18.63 1.90
C PRO A 114 -2.46 -18.56 2.01
N LYS A 115 -2.98 -18.22 3.19
CA LYS A 115 -4.43 -18.11 3.44
C LYS A 115 -4.94 -16.69 3.24
N SER A 116 -5.99 -16.55 2.43
CA SER A 116 -6.64 -15.26 2.13
C SER A 116 -7.43 -14.67 3.29
N ASN A 117 -7.81 -15.49 4.27
CA ASN A 117 -8.66 -15.10 5.39
C ASN A 117 -7.88 -14.71 6.66
N VAL A 118 -6.56 -14.58 6.55
CA VAL A 118 -5.68 -14.13 7.62
C VAL A 118 -5.19 -12.73 7.27
N THR A 119 -5.13 -11.83 8.25
CA THR A 119 -4.53 -10.50 8.08
C THR A 119 -3.44 -10.30 9.13
N LEU A 120 -2.54 -9.33 8.93
CA LEU A 120 -1.39 -9.08 9.83
C LEU A 120 -1.73 -9.16 11.34
N PRO A 121 -2.81 -8.55 11.86
CA PRO A 121 -3.14 -8.63 13.30
C PRO A 121 -3.55 -10.04 13.81
N LEU A 122 -3.84 -10.98 12.91
CA LEU A 122 -4.27 -12.35 13.22
C LEU A 122 -3.16 -13.38 12.94
N MET A 123 -2.03 -12.96 12.39
CA MET A 123 -0.88 -13.83 12.12
C MET A 123 -0.14 -14.13 13.44
N ALA A 124 0.50 -15.30 13.49
CA ALA A 124 1.46 -15.60 14.53
C ALA A 124 2.68 -14.66 14.41
N ILE A 125 3.36 -14.41 15.53
CA ILE A 125 4.53 -13.52 15.56
C ILE A 125 5.62 -14.03 14.60
N ASP A 126 5.85 -15.34 14.55
CA ASP A 126 6.85 -15.94 13.66
C ASP A 126 6.51 -15.72 12.18
N GLU A 127 5.21 -15.75 11.82
CA GLU A 127 4.76 -15.44 10.45
C GLU A 127 4.98 -13.95 10.11
N ILE A 128 4.80 -13.04 11.07
CA ILE A 128 5.07 -11.61 10.89
C ILE A 128 6.58 -11.35 10.74
N ILE A 129 7.42 -12.10 11.45
CA ILE A 129 8.87 -12.01 11.30
C ILE A 129 9.28 -12.36 9.86
N LEU A 130 8.68 -13.40 9.27
CA LEU A 130 8.93 -13.76 7.86
C LEU A 130 8.53 -12.64 6.90
N VAL A 131 7.42 -11.93 7.15
CA VAL A 131 7.02 -10.75 6.37
C VAL A 131 8.10 -9.66 6.44
N ILE A 132 8.61 -9.37 7.63
CA ILE A 132 9.65 -8.35 7.84
C ILE A 132 10.97 -8.76 7.18
N ASP A 133 11.37 -10.02 7.29
CA ASP A 133 12.57 -10.56 6.66
C ASP A 133 12.48 -10.45 5.13
N THR A 134 11.32 -10.75 4.56
CA THR A 134 11.08 -10.58 3.11
C THR A 134 11.09 -9.11 2.71
N TRP A 135 10.53 -8.18 3.50
CA TRP A 135 10.69 -6.74 3.25
C TRP A 135 12.16 -6.30 3.22
N ILE A 136 12.96 -6.73 4.19
CA ILE A 136 14.39 -6.41 4.25
C ILE A 136 15.11 -6.95 3.01
N LYS A 137 14.81 -8.19 2.63
CA LYS A 137 15.38 -8.82 1.44
C LYS A 137 15.06 -8.03 0.17
N GLU A 138 13.79 -7.68 -0.06
CA GLU A 138 13.35 -6.93 -1.24
C GLU A 138 13.92 -5.51 -1.27
N LEU A 139 13.97 -4.84 -0.11
CA LEU A 139 14.58 -3.52 0.04
C LEU A 139 16.08 -3.55 -0.34
N LEU A 140 16.82 -4.53 0.17
CA LEU A 140 18.25 -4.65 -0.10
C LEU A 140 18.52 -5.06 -1.55
N ASP A 141 17.76 -6.00 -2.11
CA ASP A 141 17.88 -6.43 -3.52
C ASP A 141 17.66 -5.26 -4.47
N LEU A 142 16.48 -4.64 -4.41
CA LEU A 142 16.11 -3.53 -5.29
C LEU A 142 16.96 -2.28 -5.03
N GLY A 143 17.41 -2.07 -3.78
CA GLY A 143 18.28 -0.95 -3.40
C GLY A 143 19.67 -1.01 -4.03
N THR A 144 20.12 -2.15 -4.56
CA THR A 144 21.37 -2.22 -5.35
C THR A 144 21.26 -1.53 -6.70
N LYS A 145 20.03 -1.35 -7.20
CA LYS A 145 19.75 -0.84 -8.56
C LYS A 145 18.97 0.46 -8.57
N PHE A 146 18.06 0.66 -7.62
CA PHE A 146 17.16 1.80 -7.56
C PHE A 146 17.46 2.69 -6.36
N THR A 147 17.47 4.00 -6.58
CA THR A 147 17.71 5.00 -5.53
C THR A 147 16.61 5.02 -4.46
N TRP A 148 15.39 4.60 -4.82
CA TRP A 148 14.24 4.56 -3.93
C TRP A 148 13.50 3.24 -4.08
N VAL A 149 13.23 2.59 -2.94
CA VAL A 149 12.40 1.40 -2.85
C VAL A 149 11.29 1.71 -1.87
N GLN A 150 10.04 1.64 -2.34
CA GLN A 150 8.86 1.96 -1.54
C GLN A 150 8.08 0.68 -1.28
N ILE A 151 8.16 0.19 -0.04
CA ILE A 151 7.29 -0.89 0.43
C ILE A 151 6.01 -0.24 0.99
N PHE A 152 4.84 -0.74 0.60
CA PHE A 152 3.56 -0.24 1.11
C PHE A 152 2.43 -1.27 1.02
N GLU A 153 1.49 -1.20 1.95
CA GLU A 153 0.26 -2.00 1.96
C GLU A 153 -0.96 -1.09 1.78
N ASN A 154 -1.84 -1.45 0.85
CA ASN A 154 -3.19 -0.90 0.80
C ASN A 154 -4.16 -1.96 1.33
N LYS A 155 -4.75 -1.72 2.50
CA LYS A 155 -5.64 -2.67 3.18
C LYS A 155 -7.10 -2.23 3.15
N GLY A 156 -7.94 -3.11 2.63
CA GLY A 156 -9.40 -2.94 2.60
C GLY A 156 -9.89 -2.12 1.41
N GLU A 157 -11.15 -2.35 1.04
CA GLU A 157 -11.79 -1.74 -0.14
C GLU A 157 -11.78 -0.20 -0.09
N ILE A 158 -11.98 0.37 1.10
CA ILE A 158 -11.97 1.82 1.34
C ILE A 158 -10.61 2.44 0.95
N MET A 159 -9.53 1.69 1.08
CA MET A 159 -8.17 2.12 0.73
C MET A 159 -7.80 1.80 -0.73
N GLY A 160 -8.76 1.34 -1.54
CA GLY A 160 -8.54 1.00 -2.95
C GLY A 160 -7.96 -0.39 -3.18
N CYS A 161 -7.97 -1.27 -2.17
CA CYS A 161 -7.55 -2.67 -2.33
C CYS A 161 -8.66 -3.49 -3.00
N SER A 162 -8.34 -4.11 -4.13
CA SER A 162 -9.29 -4.90 -4.93
C SER A 162 -9.21 -6.41 -4.70
N ASN A 163 -8.21 -6.89 -3.96
CA ASN A 163 -8.01 -8.32 -3.66
C ASN A 163 -7.90 -8.54 -2.15
N PRO A 164 -8.73 -9.42 -1.55
CA PRO A 164 -8.74 -9.63 -0.10
C PRO A 164 -7.54 -10.42 0.45
N HIS A 165 -6.75 -11.07 -0.40
CA HIS A 165 -5.58 -11.84 0.05
C HIS A 165 -4.55 -10.91 0.71
N PRO A 166 -3.94 -11.29 1.85
CA PRO A 166 -3.02 -10.41 2.57
C PRO A 166 -1.73 -10.20 1.78
N HIS A 167 -1.46 -8.97 1.33
CA HIS A 167 -0.29 -8.66 0.52
C HIS A 167 0.15 -7.20 0.65
N CYS A 168 1.39 -6.92 0.26
CA CYS A 168 1.89 -5.58 -0.01
C CYS A 168 2.45 -5.49 -1.44
N GLN A 169 2.96 -4.30 -1.76
CA GLN A 169 3.77 -4.02 -2.95
C GLN A 169 5.08 -3.34 -2.55
#